data_AF-A0A7H4LJ18-F1
#
_entry.id   AF-A0A7H4LJ18-F1
#
_cell.length_a   1.000
_cell.length_b   1.000
_cell.length_c   1.000
_cell.angle_alpha   90.00
_cell.angle_beta   90.00
_cell.angle_gamma   90.00
#
_symmetry.space_group_name_H-M   'P 1'
#
loop_
_entity.id
_entity.type
_entity.pdbx_description
1 polymer ?
#
loop_
_entity_poly.entity_id
_entity_poly.type
_entity_poly.pdbx_seq_one_letter_code
_entity_poly.pdbx_strand_id
1 'polypeptide(L)'
;MKLSYLLLAALFAAVSSTTSLPLLLVESPYHFSRHVSRPSVRGLVNQAYASSERAIAVAGAGGRGSLLSDPEQQCVYTVYVRTGSIWKGGTDSAIGVTLLGSDGTGVRIADLEQWGGMMGAGHDYYERGNLDIFSGRGPCMERAPCWANVTSDGAGAHHGWYCNYVEVTATGPHMGCAQQLFTVEQWLATDASPYRLYAAVDNCGDKQAAKGQEARASTAL
;
A
#
# COMPACT_ATOMS: atom_id res chain seq x y z
N MET A 1 -33.03 22.53 48.04
CA MET A 1 -33.81 21.92 46.94
C MET A 1 -33.71 20.40 47.12
N LYS A 2 -34.58 19.79 47.95
CA LYS A 2 -35.69 18.88 47.56
C LYS A 2 -35.32 17.96 46.36
N LEU A 3 -34.91 16.71 46.61
CA LEU A 3 -35.68 15.46 46.82
C LEU A 3 -36.00 14.70 45.50
N SER A 4 -35.40 13.51 45.32
CA SER A 4 -35.91 12.32 44.58
C SER A 4 -34.82 11.22 44.65
N TYR A 5 -34.80 10.31 45.63
CA TYR A 5 -35.50 9.01 45.74
C TYR A 5 -35.33 8.05 44.55
N LEU A 6 -34.50 7.00 44.74
CA LEU A 6 -34.63 5.68 44.13
C LEU A 6 -34.27 4.60 45.18
N LEU A 7 -35.19 3.65 45.36
CA LEU A 7 -35.23 2.48 46.28
C LEU A 7 -34.05 1.50 46.04
N LEU A 8 -33.43 0.85 47.05
CA LEU A 8 -33.79 -0.44 47.73
C LEU A 8 -34.15 -1.59 46.75
N ALA A 9 -33.71 -2.85 46.84
CA ALA A 9 -33.13 -3.66 47.92
C ALA A 9 -32.43 -4.93 47.37
N ALA A 10 -31.79 -5.65 48.29
CA ALA A 10 -30.92 -6.82 48.15
C ALA A 10 -31.59 -8.15 47.71
N LEU A 11 -30.79 -9.12 47.24
CA LEU A 11 -31.07 -10.55 47.40
C LEU A 11 -29.81 -11.45 47.42
N PHE A 12 -29.60 -12.04 48.60
CA PHE A 12 -29.15 -13.40 48.95
C PHE A 12 -27.88 -14.06 48.38
N ALA A 13 -27.06 -14.52 49.33
CA ALA A 13 -25.96 -15.48 49.21
C ALA A 13 -26.44 -16.94 49.35
N ALA A 14 -25.73 -17.89 48.72
CA ALA A 14 -25.50 -19.30 49.15
C ALA A 14 -24.54 -19.97 48.12
N VAL A 15 -23.28 -20.26 48.42
CA VAL A 15 -22.68 -21.45 49.09
C VAL A 15 -22.56 -22.72 48.20
N SER A 16 -21.30 -22.99 47.80
CA SER A 16 -20.50 -24.24 47.78
C SER A 16 -21.00 -25.58 47.23
N SER A 17 -20.17 -26.22 46.36
CA SER A 17 -19.61 -27.61 46.47
C SER A 17 -18.87 -27.97 45.16
N THR A 18 -17.53 -27.99 45.07
CA THR A 18 -16.56 -29.08 45.34
C THR A 18 -16.84 -30.45 44.69
N THR A 19 -15.90 -30.90 43.82
CA THR A 19 -15.32 -32.26 43.61
C THR A 19 -14.92 -32.40 42.12
N SER A 20 -13.66 -32.36 41.68
CA SER A 20 -12.54 -33.33 41.80
C SER A 20 -12.88 -34.76 41.33
N LEU A 21 -12.45 -35.15 40.13
CA LEU A 21 -11.29 -36.03 39.88
C LEU A 21 -11.18 -36.44 38.39
N PRO A 22 -9.96 -36.80 37.92
CA PRO A 22 -9.62 -37.18 36.55
C PRO A 22 -9.53 -38.70 36.35
N LEU A 23 -9.45 -39.14 35.09
CA LEU A 23 -8.96 -40.40 34.49
C LEU A 23 -9.87 -40.71 33.27
N LEU A 24 -9.43 -41.11 32.08
CA LEU A 24 -8.42 -42.09 31.73
C LEU A 24 -7.97 -41.93 30.27
N LEU A 25 -6.73 -42.36 30.05
CA LEU A 25 -6.07 -42.67 28.79
C LEU A 25 -6.85 -43.66 27.91
N VAL A 26 -6.85 -43.42 26.59
CA VAL A 26 -6.71 -44.48 25.58
C VAL A 26 -5.89 -43.91 24.41
N GLU A 27 -4.65 -44.38 24.26
CA GLU A 27 -3.93 -44.35 22.98
C GLU A 27 -4.39 -45.53 22.13
N SER A 28 -4.52 -45.33 20.81
CA SER A 28 -4.23 -46.39 19.85
C SER A 28 -3.86 -45.81 18.47
N PRO A 29 -2.97 -46.47 17.71
CA PRO A 29 -2.27 -45.89 16.56
C PRO A 29 -2.89 -46.29 15.21
N TYR A 30 -2.36 -45.66 14.15
CA TYR A 30 -2.54 -45.93 12.72
C TYR A 30 -3.80 -45.38 12.04
N HIS A 31 -3.64 -44.25 11.34
CA HIS A 31 -3.89 -44.28 9.90
C HIS A 31 -2.98 -43.30 9.15
N PHE A 32 -2.12 -43.89 8.33
CA PHE A 32 -1.30 -43.28 7.31
C PHE A 32 -2.21 -42.66 6.24
N SER A 33 -2.08 -41.35 6.00
CA SER A 33 -2.60 -40.72 4.79
C SER A 33 -1.58 -39.71 4.30
N ARG A 34 -0.96 -40.03 3.16
CA ARG A 34 -0.03 -39.14 2.45
C ARG A 34 -0.83 -37.98 1.87
N HIS A 35 -0.84 -36.85 2.56
CA HIS A 35 -1.18 -35.59 1.92
C HIS A 35 0.07 -35.03 1.22
N VAL A 36 -0.01 -35.00 -0.11
CA VAL A 36 0.89 -34.23 -0.96
C VAL A 36 0.62 -32.75 -0.65
N SER A 37 1.47 -32.14 0.17
CA SER A 37 1.43 -30.72 0.47
C SER A 37 1.73 -29.92 -0.79
N ARG A 38 0.68 -29.35 -1.40
CA ARG A 38 0.83 -28.22 -2.33
C ARG A 38 1.41 -27.04 -1.55
N PRO A 39 2.48 -26.37 -2.02
CA PRO A 39 2.98 -25.19 -1.33
C PRO A 39 1.92 -24.09 -1.34
N SER A 40 1.63 -23.59 -0.14
CA SER A 40 0.74 -22.46 0.13
C SER A 40 1.33 -21.19 -0.45
N VAL A 41 0.55 -20.47 -1.28
CA VAL A 41 0.92 -19.20 -1.93
C VAL A 41 1.02 -18.03 -0.92
N ARG A 42 0.89 -18.28 0.39
CA ARG A 42 0.99 -17.28 1.47
C ARG A 42 2.41 -17.01 1.98
N GLY A 43 3.43 -17.52 1.28
CA GLY A 43 4.83 -17.49 1.75
C GLY A 43 5.79 -16.55 1.01
N LEU A 44 5.33 -15.57 0.24
CA LEU A 44 6.22 -14.76 -0.61
C LEU A 44 6.15 -13.23 -0.41
N VAL A 45 5.58 -12.73 0.69
CA VAL A 45 5.50 -11.26 0.92
C VAL A 45 6.43 -10.68 1.98
N ASN A 46 7.19 -11.50 2.72
CA ASN A 46 8.03 -11.00 3.82
C ASN A 46 9.48 -11.45 3.68
N GLN A 47 10.22 -10.92 2.69
CA GLN A 47 11.68 -10.83 2.75
C GLN A 47 12.21 -9.94 1.62
N ALA A 48 12.31 -8.64 1.89
CA ALA A 48 13.32 -7.72 1.36
C ALA A 48 12.96 -6.29 1.76
N TYR A 49 12.97 -6.00 3.06
CA TYR A 49 12.88 -4.63 3.57
C TYR A 49 14.06 -4.39 4.50
N ALA A 50 15.19 -3.97 3.92
CA ALA A 50 16.18 -3.09 4.54
C ALA A 50 17.36 -2.83 3.59
N SER A 51 17.76 -1.55 3.56
CA SER A 51 19.04 -0.98 3.12
C SER A 51 19.45 -1.09 1.65
N SER A 52 19.19 -0.03 0.88
CA SER A 52 20.21 0.93 0.39
C SER A 52 19.60 1.78 -0.73
N GLU A 53 19.99 3.05 -0.78
CA GLU A 53 19.48 4.10 -1.67
C GLU A 53 19.43 3.69 -3.15
N ARG A 54 18.38 4.16 -3.84
CA ARG A 54 18.04 4.05 -5.28
C ARG A 54 16.94 3.05 -5.60
N ALA A 55 16.10 3.45 -6.56
CA ALA A 55 14.97 2.70 -7.03
C ALA A 55 15.40 1.29 -7.46
N ILE A 56 14.94 0.27 -6.73
CA ILE A 56 15.17 -1.12 -7.10
C ILE A 56 14.22 -1.43 -8.25
N ALA A 57 14.78 -1.72 -9.42
CA ALA A 57 14.03 -2.38 -10.48
C ALA A 57 13.52 -3.72 -9.92
N VAL A 58 12.21 -3.88 -9.78
CA VAL A 58 11.63 -5.19 -9.49
C VAL A 58 11.72 -6.00 -10.79
N ALA A 59 12.88 -6.60 -11.02
CA ALA A 59 13.18 -7.36 -12.22
C ALA A 59 12.99 -8.86 -11.95
N GLY A 60 12.00 -9.44 -12.62
CA GLY A 60 12.05 -10.86 -12.95
C GLY A 60 13.17 -11.10 -13.97
N ALA A 61 14.09 -12.01 -13.63
CA ALA A 61 15.11 -12.66 -14.46
C ALA A 61 16.26 -11.82 -15.08
N GLY A 62 17.43 -11.87 -14.41
CA GLY A 62 18.67 -12.29 -15.08
C GLY A 62 19.52 -11.25 -15.83
N GLY A 63 20.30 -10.44 -15.09
CA GLY A 63 21.66 -10.04 -15.46
C GLY A 63 21.86 -8.88 -16.45
N ARG A 64 22.32 -7.72 -15.96
CA ARG A 64 23.40 -6.85 -16.51
C ARG A 64 23.39 -5.47 -15.86
N GLY A 65 24.36 -5.20 -15.00
CA GLY A 65 24.58 -3.89 -14.34
C GLY A 65 25.10 -2.78 -15.25
N SER A 66 24.67 -2.70 -16.52
CA SER A 66 25.11 -1.68 -17.50
C SER A 66 23.97 -1.00 -18.25
N LEU A 67 22.73 -1.51 -18.19
CA LEU A 67 21.58 -0.91 -18.89
C LEU A 67 20.93 0.22 -18.10
N LEU A 68 21.17 0.31 -16.78
CA LEU A 68 20.59 1.34 -15.92
C LEU A 68 21.26 2.72 -16.05
N SER A 69 22.42 2.79 -16.70
CA SER A 69 23.18 4.03 -16.91
C SER A 69 22.96 4.67 -18.28
N ASP A 70 22.26 3.99 -19.20
CA ASP A 70 21.92 4.56 -20.49
C ASP A 70 20.71 5.50 -20.33
N PRO A 71 20.86 6.82 -20.56
CA PRO A 71 19.74 7.76 -20.44
C PRO A 71 18.60 7.45 -21.42
N GLU A 72 18.84 6.72 -22.52
CA GLU A 72 17.79 6.27 -23.44
C GLU A 72 16.93 5.14 -22.86
N GLN A 73 17.40 4.48 -21.80
CA GLN A 73 16.69 3.43 -21.06
C GLN A 73 16.07 3.95 -19.75
N GLN A 74 16.14 5.26 -19.52
CA GLN A 74 15.55 5.92 -18.36
C GLN A 74 14.32 6.72 -18.74
N CYS A 75 13.27 6.55 -17.93
CA CYS A 75 12.03 7.29 -18.04
C CYS A 75 11.95 8.31 -16.91
N VAL A 76 11.33 9.45 -17.20
CA VAL A 76 10.93 10.45 -16.21
C VAL A 76 9.57 10.06 -15.67
N TYR A 77 9.50 9.99 -14.35
CA TYR A 77 8.30 9.78 -13.59
C TYR A 77 7.96 11.08 -12.89
N THR A 78 6.72 11.54 -13.03
CA THR A 78 6.18 12.64 -12.22
C THR A 78 5.05 12.08 -11.40
N VAL A 79 5.14 12.24 -10.08
CA VAL A 79 4.19 11.73 -9.09
C VAL A 79 3.54 12.93 -8.41
N TYR A 80 2.21 12.98 -8.47
CA TYR A 80 1.40 13.93 -7.73
C TYR A 80 0.73 13.17 -6.59
N VAL A 81 0.94 13.64 -5.36
CA VAL A 81 0.35 13.06 -4.16
C VAL A 81 -0.63 14.05 -3.57
N ARG A 82 -1.90 13.63 -3.43
CA ARG A 82 -2.90 14.43 -2.73
C ARG A 82 -3.11 13.89 -1.33
N THR A 83 -2.75 14.70 -0.34
CA THR A 83 -3.13 14.46 1.06
C THR A 83 -4.58 14.86 1.27
N GLY A 84 -5.35 14.03 1.98
CA GLY A 84 -6.74 14.34 2.30
C GLY A 84 -6.90 15.57 3.18
N SER A 85 -8.06 16.21 3.12
CA SER A 85 -8.42 17.37 3.94
C SER A 85 -9.02 17.00 5.31
N ILE A 86 -9.07 15.71 5.64
CA ILE A 86 -9.57 15.23 6.94
C ILE A 86 -8.71 15.75 8.10
N TRP A 87 -9.33 15.96 9.26
CA TRP A 87 -8.62 16.37 10.48
C TRP A 87 -7.46 15.42 10.78
N LYS A 88 -6.27 15.99 11.00
CA LYS A 88 -4.99 15.26 11.17
C LYS A 88 -4.59 14.36 9.98
N GLY A 89 -5.01 14.70 8.76
CA GLY A 89 -4.68 13.91 7.58
C GLY A 89 -3.24 14.05 7.06
N GLY A 90 -2.43 14.98 7.59
CA GLY A 90 -1.04 15.20 7.18
C GLY A 90 -0.03 14.35 7.95
N THR A 91 1.23 14.29 7.50
CA THR A 91 2.24 13.43 8.13
C THR A 91 3.68 13.94 8.00
N ASP A 92 4.50 13.59 8.99
CA ASP A 92 5.98 13.79 8.96
C ASP A 92 6.73 12.51 8.54
N SER A 93 6.01 11.44 8.16
CA SER A 93 6.61 10.16 7.78
C SER A 93 7.21 10.19 6.37
N ALA A 94 8.21 9.35 6.12
CA ALA A 94 8.73 9.14 4.78
C ALA A 94 7.72 8.32 3.95
N ILE A 95 7.34 8.84 2.78
CA ILE A 95 6.36 8.20 1.89
C ILE A 95 7.06 7.57 0.68
N GLY A 96 6.81 6.28 0.48
CA GLY A 96 7.29 5.49 -0.65
C GLY A 96 6.15 5.10 -1.60
N VAL A 97 6.50 4.85 -2.86
CA VAL A 97 5.57 4.36 -3.89
C VAL A 97 6.25 3.29 -4.73
N THR A 98 5.59 2.14 -4.89
CA THR A 98 5.94 1.14 -5.90
C THR A 98 4.92 1.18 -7.01
N LEU A 99 5.36 1.16 -8.26
CA LEU A 99 4.53 1.16 -9.45
C LEU A 99 4.85 -0.07 -10.29
N LEU A 100 3.83 -0.80 -10.71
CA LEU A 100 3.97 -1.96 -11.58
C LEU A 100 3.06 -1.83 -12.81
N GLY A 101 3.55 -2.36 -13.93
CA GLY A 101 2.77 -2.61 -15.13
C GLY A 101 2.04 -3.94 -15.06
N SER A 102 1.22 -4.23 -16.08
CA SER A 102 0.44 -5.48 -16.14
C SER A 102 1.31 -6.74 -16.36
N ASP A 103 2.57 -6.55 -16.71
CA ASP A 103 3.63 -7.57 -16.80
C ASP A 103 4.32 -7.83 -15.45
N GLY A 104 3.97 -7.09 -14.40
CA GLY A 104 4.53 -7.23 -13.06
C GLY A 104 5.90 -6.57 -12.87
N THR A 105 6.41 -5.86 -13.87
CA THR A 105 7.66 -5.10 -13.78
C THR A 105 7.39 -3.65 -13.40
N GLY A 106 8.37 -2.97 -12.79
CA GLY A 106 8.28 -1.53 -12.59
C GLY A 106 9.30 -0.94 -11.64
N VAL A 107 8.92 0.16 -11.00
CA VAL A 107 9.80 1.03 -10.22
C VAL A 107 9.36 1.10 -8.76
N ARG A 108 10.32 1.00 -7.84
CA ARG A 108 10.10 1.21 -6.40
C ARG A 108 10.83 2.46 -5.95
N ILE A 109 10.11 3.43 -5.42
CA ILE A 109 10.63 4.66 -4.81
C ILE A 109 10.42 4.53 -3.29
N ALA A 110 11.51 4.53 -2.52
CA ALA A 110 11.43 4.30 -1.08
C ALA A 110 10.99 5.56 -0.31
N ASP A 111 11.42 6.73 -0.79
CA ASP A 111 11.13 8.05 -0.23
C ASP A 111 10.99 9.01 -1.41
N LEU A 112 9.78 9.51 -1.64
CA LEU A 112 9.45 10.42 -2.72
C LEU A 112 10.13 11.79 -2.58
N GLU A 113 10.21 12.32 -1.36
CA GLU A 113 10.80 13.63 -1.08
C GLU A 113 12.29 13.62 -1.43
N GLN A 114 13.03 12.64 -0.89
CA GLN A 114 14.46 12.49 -1.17
C GLN A 114 14.73 12.12 -2.64
N TRP A 115 13.84 11.36 -3.27
CA TRP A 115 14.02 10.93 -4.65
C TRP A 115 13.84 12.06 -5.67
N GLY A 116 12.93 13.01 -5.41
CA GLY A 116 12.59 14.01 -6.41
C GLY A 116 11.63 15.12 -6.00
N GLY A 117 11.60 15.54 -4.73
CA GLY A 117 10.74 16.64 -4.29
C GLY A 117 10.90 17.92 -5.12
N MET A 118 9.79 18.48 -5.61
CA MET A 118 9.77 19.63 -6.53
C MET A 118 9.14 20.90 -5.95
N MET A 119 8.78 20.93 -4.66
CA MET A 119 8.00 22.04 -4.08
C MET A 119 8.86 23.21 -3.57
N GLY A 120 10.19 23.11 -3.70
CA GLY A 120 11.14 24.13 -3.27
C GLY A 120 11.75 23.84 -1.90
N ALA A 121 12.76 24.63 -1.51
CA ALA A 121 13.48 24.43 -0.27
C ALA A 121 12.61 24.77 0.95
N GLY A 122 12.58 23.87 1.94
CA GLY A 122 11.85 24.06 3.19
C GLY A 122 10.33 23.89 3.08
N HIS A 123 9.84 23.34 1.95
CA HIS A 123 8.44 22.92 1.84
C HIS A 123 8.17 21.74 2.77
N ASP A 124 7.04 21.79 3.45
CA ASP A 124 6.57 20.73 4.35
C ASP A 124 5.62 19.81 3.57
N TYR A 125 6.13 18.64 3.20
CA TYR A 125 5.44 17.70 2.33
C TYR A 125 4.35 16.94 3.10
N TYR A 126 3.35 16.46 2.37
CA TYR A 126 2.27 15.61 2.86
C TYR A 126 1.37 16.27 3.90
N GLU A 127 1.35 17.60 3.98
CA GLU A 127 0.47 18.33 4.87
C GLU A 127 -1.01 18.27 4.45
N ARG A 128 -1.91 18.44 5.43
CA ARG A 128 -3.36 18.26 5.24
C ARG A 128 -3.89 19.10 4.06
N GLY A 129 -4.45 18.43 3.06
CA GLY A 129 -5.06 19.05 1.89
C GLY A 129 -4.09 19.47 0.78
N ASN A 130 -2.78 19.34 1.01
CA ASN A 130 -1.76 19.69 0.02
C ASN A 130 -1.77 18.75 -1.18
N LEU A 131 -1.33 19.31 -2.30
CA LEU A 131 -0.93 18.57 -3.49
C LEU A 131 0.58 18.73 -3.64
N ASP A 132 1.30 17.64 -3.46
CA ASP A 132 2.75 17.60 -3.53
C ASP A 132 3.21 16.94 -4.83
N ILE A 133 4.30 17.46 -5.40
CA ILE A 133 4.81 17.05 -6.70
C ILE A 133 6.24 16.55 -6.55
N PHE A 134 6.49 15.39 -7.13
CA PHE A 134 7.79 14.75 -7.18
C PHE A 134 8.13 14.38 -8.62
N SER A 135 9.39 14.52 -9.02
CA SER A 135 9.85 14.01 -10.30
C SER A 135 11.26 13.48 -10.23
N GLY A 136 11.49 12.34 -10.86
CA GLY A 136 12.78 11.70 -10.92
C GLY A 136 12.88 10.71 -12.07
N ARG A 137 14.08 10.19 -12.27
CA ARG A 137 14.36 9.17 -13.30
C ARG A 137 14.31 7.77 -12.69
N GLY A 138 13.82 6.82 -13.48
CA GLY A 138 13.80 5.40 -13.17
C GLY A 138 13.91 4.55 -14.44
N PRO A 139 14.01 3.22 -14.30
CA PRO A 139 13.97 2.31 -15.43
C PRO A 139 12.67 2.51 -16.21
N CYS A 140 12.72 2.54 -17.54
CA CYS A 140 11.51 2.56 -18.34
C CYS A 140 10.67 1.30 -18.13
N MET A 141 9.35 1.48 -18.01
CA MET A 141 8.39 0.37 -17.92
C MET A 141 7.88 0.00 -19.31
N GLU A 142 7.85 -1.30 -19.62
CA GLU A 142 7.30 -1.79 -20.90
C GLU A 142 5.79 -1.61 -20.99
N ARG A 143 5.11 -1.67 -19.85
CA ARG A 143 3.66 -1.46 -19.72
C ARG A 143 3.39 -0.23 -18.87
N ALA A 144 2.35 0.52 -19.24
CA ALA A 144 1.88 1.65 -18.45
C ALA A 144 1.61 1.21 -17.00
N PRO A 145 1.95 2.04 -15.99
CA PRO A 145 1.58 1.76 -14.61
C PRO A 145 0.09 1.48 -14.49
N CYS A 146 -0.26 0.39 -13.84
CA CYS A 146 -1.64 0.03 -13.57
C CYS A 146 -1.83 -0.56 -12.17
N TRP A 147 -0.74 -0.82 -11.46
CA TRP A 147 -0.77 -1.20 -10.05
C TRP A 147 0.16 -0.28 -9.26
N ALA A 148 -0.26 0.13 -8.07
CA ALA A 148 0.54 0.94 -7.16
C ALA A 148 0.48 0.39 -5.73
N ASN A 149 1.57 0.53 -4.98
CA ASN A 149 1.58 0.37 -3.53
C ASN A 149 2.26 1.58 -2.89
N VAL A 150 1.47 2.35 -2.16
CA VAL A 150 1.92 3.51 -1.39
C VAL A 150 2.25 3.04 0.02
N THR A 151 3.37 3.48 0.57
CA THR A 151 3.85 3.08 1.90
C THR A 151 4.24 4.28 2.72
N SER A 152 4.01 4.23 4.03
CA SER A 152 4.56 5.14 5.03
C SER A 152 5.55 4.35 5.90
N ASP A 153 6.63 4.98 6.35
CA ASP A 153 7.51 4.39 7.36
C ASP A 153 6.94 4.51 8.79
N GLY A 154 5.89 5.30 8.98
CA GLY A 154 5.21 5.50 10.27
C GLY A 154 6.08 6.18 11.33
N ALA A 155 7.13 6.91 10.92
CA ALA A 155 7.98 7.67 11.83
C ALA A 155 7.42 9.07 12.12
N GLY A 156 7.93 9.71 13.18
CA GLY A 156 7.58 11.09 13.53
C GLY A 156 6.41 11.23 14.52
N ALA A 157 6.17 12.47 14.96
CA ALA A 157 5.11 12.79 15.92
C ALA A 157 3.72 12.72 15.26
N HIS A 158 3.65 13.03 13.96
CA HIS A 158 2.44 12.96 13.14
C HIS A 158 2.58 11.83 12.09
N HIS A 159 2.68 10.58 12.56
CA HIS A 159 2.95 9.43 11.67
C HIS A 159 1.72 8.89 10.91
N GLY A 160 0.51 9.23 11.35
CA GLY A 160 -0.72 8.78 10.70
C GLY A 160 -1.08 9.69 9.53
N TRP A 161 -1.16 9.13 8.33
CA TRP A 161 -1.40 9.89 7.10
C TRP A 161 -2.69 9.49 6.41
N TYR A 162 -3.47 10.43 5.88
CA TYR A 162 -4.59 10.11 5.00
C TYR A 162 -4.25 10.46 3.55
N CYS A 163 -4.01 9.43 2.74
CA CYS A 163 -3.78 9.59 1.31
C CYS A 163 -5.11 9.62 0.56
N ASN A 164 -5.35 10.67 -0.23
CA ASN A 164 -6.52 10.71 -1.11
C ASN A 164 -6.24 10.00 -2.43
N TYR A 165 -5.22 10.43 -3.18
CA TYR A 165 -4.80 9.75 -4.40
C TYR A 165 -3.31 9.95 -4.69
N VAL A 166 -2.78 9.08 -5.55
CA VAL A 166 -1.50 9.26 -6.22
C VAL A 166 -1.75 9.23 -7.72
N GLU A 167 -1.30 10.26 -8.44
CA GLU A 167 -1.32 10.31 -9.89
C GLU A 167 0.10 10.23 -10.42
N VAL A 168 0.33 9.37 -11.42
CA VAL A 168 1.66 9.17 -11.99
C VAL A 168 1.62 9.38 -13.49
N THR A 169 2.59 10.13 -13.97
CA THR A 169 2.94 10.24 -15.38
C THR A 169 4.31 9.61 -15.62
N ALA A 170 4.42 8.70 -16.58
CA ALA A 170 5.67 8.12 -17.04
C ALA A 170 5.91 8.51 -18.50
N THR A 171 7.09 9.07 -18.79
CA THR A 171 7.52 9.46 -20.14
C THR A 171 8.96 9.03 -20.39
N GLY A 172 9.28 8.63 -21.62
CA GLY A 172 10.61 8.19 -22.00
C GLY A 172 10.96 8.56 -23.44
N PRO A 173 12.24 8.56 -23.81
CA PRO A 173 12.67 8.74 -25.19
C PRO A 173 11.99 7.71 -26.09
N HIS A 174 11.39 8.16 -27.20
CA HIS A 174 10.70 7.29 -28.17
C HIS A 174 9.55 6.44 -27.59
N MET A 175 9.03 6.78 -26.41
CA MET A 175 7.91 6.12 -25.76
C MET A 175 6.71 7.06 -25.64
N GLY A 176 5.51 6.50 -25.69
CA GLY A 176 4.28 7.26 -25.41
C GLY A 176 4.22 7.70 -23.95
N CYS A 177 3.50 8.80 -23.69
CA CYS A 177 3.17 9.21 -22.33
C CYS A 177 2.11 8.28 -21.74
N ALA A 178 2.33 7.81 -20.52
CA ALA A 178 1.35 7.05 -19.76
C ALA A 178 1.02 7.80 -18.47
N GLN A 179 -0.26 8.13 -18.27
CA GLN A 179 -0.78 8.70 -17.04
C GLN A 179 -1.73 7.70 -16.38
N GLN A 180 -1.67 7.60 -15.05
CA GLN A 180 -2.55 6.76 -14.25
C GLN A 180 -2.84 7.42 -12.90
N LEU A 181 -4.13 7.57 -12.60
CA LEU A 181 -4.62 7.93 -11.27
C LEU A 181 -4.86 6.66 -10.45
N PHE A 182 -4.35 6.63 -9.23
CA PHE A 182 -4.58 5.61 -8.22
C PHE A 182 -5.34 6.25 -7.05
N THR A 183 -6.64 6.02 -6.99
CA THR A 183 -7.48 6.45 -5.86
C THR A 183 -7.14 5.59 -4.65
N VAL A 184 -6.68 6.21 -3.56
CA VAL A 184 -6.23 5.50 -2.35
C VAL A 184 -7.30 5.59 -1.26
N GLU A 185 -7.73 6.82 -0.93
CA GLU A 185 -8.75 7.12 0.09
C GLU A 185 -8.64 6.28 1.38
N GLN A 186 -7.45 6.28 1.96
CA GLN A 186 -7.12 5.41 3.09
C GLN A 186 -6.18 6.09 4.07
N TRP A 187 -6.37 5.81 5.36
CA TRP A 187 -5.33 6.02 6.36
C TRP A 187 -4.17 5.04 6.13
N LEU A 188 -2.95 5.55 6.11
CA LEU A 188 -1.71 4.80 6.28
C LEU A 188 -1.20 5.13 7.69
N ALA A 189 -1.70 4.38 8.66
CA ALA A 189 -1.51 4.67 10.08
C ALA A 189 -1.63 3.38 10.90
N THR A 190 -1.01 3.35 12.08
CA THR A 190 -1.16 2.24 13.04
C THR A 190 -2.27 2.50 14.06
N ASP A 191 -2.74 3.75 14.16
CA ASP A 191 -3.74 4.21 15.13
C ASP A 191 -5.10 4.56 14.49
N ALA A 192 -5.21 4.51 13.17
CA ALA A 192 -6.46 4.65 12.42
C ALA A 192 -6.70 3.47 11.48
N SER A 193 -7.95 3.01 11.38
CA SER A 193 -8.35 1.94 10.46
C SER A 193 -7.96 2.31 9.03
N PRO A 194 -7.32 1.41 8.25
CA PRO A 194 -7.20 -0.04 8.45
C PRO A 194 -5.97 -0.54 9.24
N TYR A 195 -5.33 0.31 10.06
CA TYR A 195 -4.22 -0.05 10.95
C TYR A 195 -3.01 -0.65 10.23
N ARG A 196 -2.70 -0.12 9.05
CA ARG A 196 -1.56 -0.51 8.22
C ARG A 196 -0.92 0.72 7.61
N LEU A 197 0.38 0.64 7.36
CA LEU A 197 1.19 1.70 6.80
C LEU A 197 1.34 1.60 5.27
N TYR A 198 0.41 0.92 4.59
CA TYR A 198 0.45 0.79 3.14
C TYR A 198 -0.95 0.73 2.52
N ALA A 199 -1.03 1.06 1.24
CA ALA A 199 -2.23 0.91 0.42
C ALA A 199 -1.84 0.44 -0.99
N ALA A 200 -2.40 -0.71 -1.39
CA ALA A 200 -2.22 -1.25 -2.73
C ALA A 200 -3.49 -1.01 -3.56
N VAL A 201 -3.31 -0.50 -4.78
CA VAL A 201 -4.37 -0.21 -5.75
C VAL A 201 -4.04 -0.94 -7.05
N ASP A 202 -4.97 -1.76 -7.53
CA ASP A 202 -4.84 -2.54 -8.77
C ASP A 202 -5.90 -2.11 -9.78
N ASN A 203 -5.46 -1.38 -10.81
CA ASN A 203 -6.27 -0.93 -11.94
C ASN A 203 -5.89 -1.65 -13.24
N CYS A 204 -5.13 -2.76 -13.18
CA CYS A 204 -4.64 -3.44 -14.38
C CYS A 204 -5.77 -4.07 -15.22
N GLY A 205 -6.93 -4.32 -14.62
CA GLY A 205 -8.14 -4.74 -15.33
C GLY A 205 -8.94 -3.61 -15.98
N ASP A 206 -8.81 -2.38 -15.51
CA ASP A 206 -9.76 -1.30 -15.83
C ASP A 206 -9.57 -0.71 -17.24
N LYS A 207 -8.38 -0.85 -17.82
CA LYS A 207 -8.11 -0.38 -19.21
C LYS A 207 -8.85 -1.20 -20.28
N GLN A 208 -9.34 -2.39 -19.95
CA GLN A 208 -10.22 -3.17 -20.83
C GLN A 208 -11.66 -2.63 -20.80
N ALA A 209 -12.11 -2.05 -19.67
CA ALA A 209 -13.45 -1.50 -19.53
C ALA A 209 -13.61 -0.13 -20.22
N ALA A 210 -12.59 0.74 -20.12
CA ALA A 210 -12.61 2.07 -20.77
C ALA A 210 -12.59 1.97 -22.31
N LYS A 211 -11.75 1.08 -22.88
CA LYS A 211 -11.75 0.81 -24.33
C LYS A 211 -13.06 0.17 -24.80
N GLY A 212 -13.69 -0.68 -23.97
CA GLY A 212 -14.98 -1.28 -24.27
C GLY A 212 -16.13 -0.26 -24.27
N GLN A 213 -16.09 0.75 -23.39
CA GLN A 213 -17.09 1.82 -23.35
C GLN A 213 -16.93 2.83 -24.48
N GLU A 214 -15.70 3.19 -24.86
CA GLU A 214 -15.44 4.09 -25.99
C GLU A 214 -15.77 3.44 -27.34
N ALA A 215 -15.43 2.16 -27.53
CA ALA A 215 -15.80 1.41 -28.73
C ALA A 215 -17.33 1.18 -28.85
N ARG A 216 -18.02 0.97 -27.72
CA ARG A 216 -19.48 0.78 -27.70
C ARG A 216 -20.25 2.10 -27.88
N ALA A 217 -19.67 3.23 -27.47
CA ALA A 217 -20.20 4.56 -27.78
C ALA A 217 -19.98 4.94 -29.26
N SER A 218 -18.86 4.52 -29.87
CA SER A 218 -18.57 4.79 -31.29
C SER A 218 -19.34 3.92 -32.29
N THR A 219 -19.97 2.82 -31.84
CA THR A 219 -20.77 1.92 -32.70
C THR A 219 -22.29 2.20 -32.58
N ALA A 220 -22.68 3.23 -31.81
CA ALA A 220 -24.08 3.62 -31.58
C ALA A 220 -24.55 4.84 -32.42
N LEU A 221 -23.81 5.18 -33.47
CA LEU A 221 -24.14 6.18 -34.50
C LEU A 221 -24.20 5.49 -35.87
#